data_AF-A0A6V7JAD7-F1
#
_entry.id   AF-A0A6V7JAD7-F1
#
_cell.length_a   1.000
_cell.length_b   1.000
_cell.length_c   1.000
_cell.angle_alpha   90.00
_cell.angle_beta   90.00
_cell.angle_gamma   90.00
#
_symmetry.space_group_name_H-M   'P 1'
#
loop_
_entity.id
_entity.type
_entity.pdbx_description
1 polymer ?
#
loop_
_entity_poly.entity_id
_entity_poly.type
_entity_poly.pdbx_seq_one_letter_code
_entity_poly.pdbx_strand_id
1 'polypeptide(L)'
;VDKVQNVIIWGNHSSTQFPDASHATVNGQPVPAAVNDDAWLNGVFLETIQKRGAAVIAARKMSSAMSAAKAAGDHMRDWWVGTKPGQWVSMGVVSDGSYGMPKDIVFSFPVHIKNGKYEIVQ
;
A
#
# COMPACT_ATOMS: atom_id res chain seq x y z
N VAL A 1 -13.42 6.70 -2.48
CA VAL A 1 -12.19 5.90 -2.32
C VAL A 1 -12.51 4.51 -1.78
N ASP A 2 -13.49 4.39 -0.88
CA ASP A 2 -13.92 3.16 -0.16
C ASP A 2 -14.34 1.96 -1.01
N LYS A 3 -14.40 2.13 -2.33
CA LYS A 3 -14.72 1.10 -3.32
C LYS A 3 -13.51 0.30 -3.77
N VAL A 4 -12.30 0.84 -3.57
CA VAL A 4 -11.02 0.19 -3.89
C VAL A 4 -10.49 -0.46 -2.63
N GLN A 5 -10.09 -1.72 -2.73
CA GLN A 5 -9.60 -2.53 -1.60
C GLN A 5 -8.37 -3.31 -2.04
N ASN A 6 -7.54 -3.71 -1.08
CA ASN A 6 -6.53 -4.75 -1.26
C ASN A 6 -5.38 -4.40 -2.22
N VAL A 7 -5.09 -3.10 -2.39
CA VAL A 7 -3.85 -2.63 -3.02
C VAL A 7 -2.68 -2.87 -2.07
N ILE A 8 -1.54 -3.28 -2.61
CA ILE A 8 -0.35 -3.61 -1.82
C ILE A 8 0.78 -2.66 -2.22
N ILE A 9 1.51 -2.12 -1.24
CA ILE A 9 2.80 -1.49 -1.45
C ILE A 9 3.86 -2.45 -0.92
N TRP A 10 4.74 -2.90 -1.80
CA TRP A 10 5.89 -3.72 -1.44
C TRP A 10 7.16 -2.87 -1.36
N GLY A 11 8.09 -3.25 -0.48
CA GLY A 11 9.43 -2.67 -0.45
C GLY A 11 9.60 -1.54 0.55
N ASN A 12 10.53 -0.65 0.21
CA ASN A 12 10.93 0.47 1.03
C ASN A 12 10.01 1.69 0.78
N HIS A 13 9.83 2.57 1.76
CA HIS A 13 9.15 3.84 1.57
C HIS A 13 10.06 4.83 0.82
N SER A 14 10.20 4.61 -0.48
CA SER A 14 11.09 5.38 -1.37
C SER A 14 10.55 5.37 -2.81
N SER A 15 11.32 5.93 -3.75
CA SER A 15 11.04 5.82 -5.18
C SER A 15 11.15 4.39 -5.73
N THR A 16 11.69 3.44 -4.96
CA THR A 16 11.79 2.02 -5.35
C THR A 16 10.66 1.16 -4.78
N GLN A 17 9.66 1.75 -4.14
CA GLN A 17 8.46 1.02 -3.73
C GLN A 17 7.75 0.44 -4.95
N PHE A 18 7.10 -0.72 -4.77
CA PHE A 18 6.34 -1.39 -5.82
C PHE A 18 4.84 -1.40 -5.47
N PRO A 19 4.06 -0.50 -6.08
CA PRO A 19 2.60 -0.53 -5.98
C PRO A 19 2.03 -1.66 -6.81
N ASP A 20 1.32 -2.57 -6.15
CA ASP A 20 0.77 -3.77 -6.72
C ASP A 20 -0.77 -3.75 -6.63
N ALA A 21 -1.39 -3.80 -7.80
CA ALA A 21 -2.84 -3.83 -7.98
C ALA A 21 -3.36 -5.19 -8.45
N SER A 22 -2.50 -6.21 -8.56
CA SER A 22 -2.86 -7.54 -9.08
C SER A 22 -3.96 -8.23 -8.23
N HIS A 23 -3.92 -8.02 -6.92
CA HIS A 23 -4.91 -8.53 -5.97
C HIS A 23 -5.95 -7.49 -5.53
N ALA A 24 -5.87 -6.27 -6.06
CA ALA A 24 -6.79 -5.20 -5.70
C ALA A 24 -8.16 -5.43 -6.33
N THR A 25 -9.20 -4.96 -5.65
CA THR A 25 -10.57 -4.95 -6.19
C THR A 25 -11.16 -3.54 -6.20
N VAL A 26 -12.03 -3.27 -7.15
CA VAL A 26 -12.83 -2.05 -7.27
C VAL A 26 -14.29 -2.42 -7.49
N ASN A 27 -15.18 -2.01 -6.58
CA ASN A 27 -16.59 -2.45 -6.58
C ASN A 27 -16.75 -3.98 -6.65
N GLY A 28 -15.86 -4.73 -5.99
CA GLY A 28 -15.86 -6.20 -6.02
C GLY A 28 -15.34 -6.84 -7.32
N GLN A 29 -14.91 -6.04 -8.30
CA GLN A 29 -14.26 -6.53 -9.52
C GLN A 29 -12.74 -6.45 -9.39
N PRO A 30 -11.96 -7.42 -9.90
CA PRO A 30 -10.50 -7.31 -9.94
C PRO A 30 -10.06 -6.04 -10.68
N VAL A 31 -9.14 -5.27 -10.10
CA VAL A 31 -8.61 -4.04 -10.72
C VAL A 31 -7.99 -4.31 -12.10
N PRO A 32 -7.22 -5.39 -12.34
CA PRO A 32 -6.68 -5.68 -13.67
C PRO A 32 -7.78 -5.79 -14.73
N ALA A 33 -8.89 -6.46 -14.41
CA ALA A 33 -10.03 -6.59 -15.32
C ALA A 33 -10.81 -5.27 -15.49
N ALA A 34 -10.95 -4.49 -14.42
CA ALA A 34 -11.68 -3.22 -14.46
C ALA A 34 -10.93 -2.11 -15.22
N VAL A 35 -9.60 -2.08 -15.11
CA VAL A 35 -8.74 -1.14 -15.83
C VAL A 35 -8.50 -1.60 -17.27
N ASN A 36 -8.34 -2.91 -17.47
CA ASN A 36 -8.13 -3.55 -18.78
C ASN A 36 -7.00 -2.91 -19.60
N ASP A 37 -5.92 -2.54 -18.90
CA ASP A 37 -4.70 -1.94 -19.49
C ASP A 37 -3.47 -2.32 -18.65
N ASP A 38 -2.85 -3.43 -19.01
CA ASP A 38 -1.66 -3.94 -18.33
C ASP A 38 -0.44 -3.03 -18.53
N ALA A 39 -0.35 -2.33 -19.66
CA ALA A 39 0.76 -1.42 -19.92
C ALA A 39 0.68 -0.19 -19.00
N TRP A 40 -0.54 0.31 -18.76
CA TRP A 40 -0.77 1.37 -17.80
C TRP A 40 -0.49 0.91 -16.37
N LEU A 41 -0.97 -0.28 -15.98
CA LEU A 41 -0.77 -0.84 -14.65
C LEU A 41 0.69 -1.13 -14.34
N ASN A 42 1.51 -1.54 -15.31
CA ASN A 42 2.93 -1.85 -15.12
C ASN A 42 3.87 -0.67 -15.39
N GLY A 43 3.36 0.46 -15.91
CA GLY A 43 4.15 1.65 -16.23
C GLY A 43 3.64 2.88 -15.52
N VAL A 44 2.65 3.53 -16.13
CA VAL A 44 2.14 4.84 -15.69
C VAL A 44 1.65 4.81 -14.24
N PHE A 45 0.98 3.74 -13.82
CA PHE A 45 0.51 3.55 -12.45
C PHE A 45 1.67 3.55 -11.43
N LEU A 46 2.70 2.73 -11.65
CA LEU A 46 3.89 2.66 -10.80
C LEU A 46 4.57 4.02 -10.70
N GLU A 47 4.86 4.63 -11.85
CA GLU A 47 5.58 5.90 -11.90
C GLU A 47 4.81 7.03 -11.22
N THR A 48 3.49 7.07 -11.41
CA THR A 48 2.62 8.10 -10.81
C THR A 48 2.69 8.05 -9.29
N ILE A 49 2.68 6.85 -8.70
CA ILE A 49 2.75 6.67 -7.26
C ILE A 49 4.15 7.00 -6.74
N GLN A 50 5.20 6.49 -7.38
CA GLN A 50 6.59 6.76 -6.99
C GLN A 50 6.93 8.26 -7.04
N LYS A 51 6.39 9.00 -8.01
CA LYS A 51 6.67 10.44 -8.21
C LYS A 51 5.67 11.36 -7.53
N ARG A 52 4.67 10.83 -6.81
CA ARG A 52 3.56 11.62 -6.23
C ARG A 52 4.03 12.73 -5.29
N GLY A 53 5.00 12.46 -4.42
CA GLY A 53 5.52 13.44 -3.48
C GLY A 53 6.13 14.66 -4.18
N ALA A 54 6.96 14.41 -5.21
CA ALA A 54 7.55 15.46 -6.03
C ALA A 54 6.48 16.30 -6.77
N ALA A 55 5.45 15.64 -7.31
CA ALA A 55 4.34 16.33 -7.98
C ALA A 55 3.56 17.25 -7.01
N VAL A 56 3.33 16.82 -5.77
CA VAL A 56 2.68 17.67 -4.76
C VAL A 56 3.54 18.87 -4.39
N ILE A 57 4.85 18.67 -4.21
CA ILE A 57 5.79 19.76 -3.93
C ILE A 57 5.83 20.75 -5.08
N ALA A 58 5.90 20.29 -6.33
CA ALA A 58 5.89 21.16 -7.50
C ALA A 58 4.60 22.00 -7.59
N ALA A 59 3.45 21.39 -7.32
CA ALA A 59 2.15 22.06 -7.40
C ALA A 59 1.89 23.04 -6.24
N ARG A 60 2.26 22.66 -5.00
CA ARG A 60 1.90 23.43 -3.79
C ARG A 60 3.05 24.27 -3.23
N LYS A 61 4.28 24.06 -3.72
CA LYS A 61 5.54 24.58 -3.13
C LYS A 61 5.71 24.21 -1.65
N MET A 62 4.97 23.22 -1.19
CA MET A 62 4.92 22.74 0.19
C MET A 62 4.88 21.22 0.18
N SER A 63 5.38 20.61 1.26
CA SER A 63 5.34 19.17 1.43
C SER A 63 3.90 18.65 1.57
N SER A 64 3.72 17.35 1.37
CA SER A 64 2.47 16.62 1.52
C SER A 64 2.08 16.35 2.99
N ALA A 65 2.34 17.32 3.88
CA ALA A 65 2.26 17.18 5.34
C ALA A 65 0.89 16.67 5.84
N MET A 66 -0.22 17.24 5.36
CA MET A 66 -1.56 16.82 5.79
C MET A 66 -1.90 15.39 5.38
N SER A 67 -1.53 14.99 4.15
CA SER A 67 -1.73 13.60 3.71
C SER A 67 -0.83 12.62 4.45
N ALA A 68 0.39 13.02 4.81
CA ALA A 68 1.28 12.20 5.63
C ALA A 68 0.72 12.02 7.06
N ALA A 69 0.24 13.09 7.68
CA ALA A 69 -0.41 13.04 8.99
C ALA A 69 -1.66 12.14 8.96
N LYS A 70 -2.47 12.22 7.90
CA LYS A 70 -3.62 11.34 7.70
C LYS A 70 -3.20 9.87 7.55
N ALA A 71 -2.17 9.59 6.76
CA ALA A 71 -1.65 8.23 6.58
C ALA A 71 -1.14 7.64 7.91
N ALA A 72 -0.44 8.43 8.73
CA ALA A 72 -0.01 8.01 10.05
C ALA A 72 -1.19 7.74 11.00
N GLY A 73 -2.21 8.60 10.97
CA GLY A 73 -3.45 8.41 11.75
C GLY A 73 -4.23 7.15 11.33
N ASP A 74 -4.37 6.92 10.02
CA ASP A 74 -5.02 5.72 9.48
C ASP A 74 -4.24 4.45 9.84
N HIS A 75 -2.91 4.48 9.71
CA HIS A 75 -2.04 3.37 10.08
C HIS A 75 -2.22 2.97 11.55
N MET A 76 -2.19 3.94 12.47
CA MET A 76 -2.40 3.67 13.89
C MET A 76 -3.82 3.22 14.20
N ARG A 77 -4.83 3.77 13.51
CA ARG A 77 -6.22 3.34 13.65
C ARG A 77 -6.39 1.89 13.22
N ASP A 78 -5.86 1.50 12.07
CA ASP A 78 -6.01 0.14 11.55
C ASP A 78 -5.23 -0.86 12.43
N TRP A 79 -4.07 -0.45 12.96
CA TRP A 79 -3.36 -1.26 13.96
C TRP A 79 -4.18 -1.45 15.24
N TRP A 80 -4.78 -0.38 15.76
CA TRP A 80 -5.53 -0.44 17.02
C TRP A 80 -6.87 -1.17 16.89
N VAL A 81 -7.62 -0.89 15.82
CA VAL A 81 -9.00 -1.37 15.62
C VAL A 81 -9.02 -2.72 14.89
N GLY A 82 -8.01 -3.01 14.08
CA GLY A 82 -7.96 -4.17 13.20
C GLY A 82 -8.46 -3.90 11.79
N THR A 83 -8.13 -4.80 10.86
CA THR A 83 -8.65 -4.77 9.49
C THR A 83 -9.96 -5.54 9.38
N LYS A 84 -10.77 -5.21 8.37
CA LYS A 84 -12.01 -5.96 8.09
C LYS A 84 -11.69 -7.35 7.53
N PRO A 85 -12.57 -8.35 7.72
CA PRO A 85 -12.40 -9.66 7.09
C PRO A 85 -12.19 -9.55 5.58
N GLY A 86 -11.16 -10.22 5.06
CA GLY A 86 -10.80 -10.19 3.64
C GLY A 86 -10.11 -8.90 3.17
N GLN A 87 -9.79 -7.98 4.08
CA GLN A 87 -9.07 -6.74 3.76
C GLN A 87 -7.70 -6.69 4.44
N TRP A 88 -6.73 -6.17 3.70
CA TRP A 88 -5.37 -5.91 4.18
C TRP A 88 -4.95 -4.47 3.95
N VAL A 89 -3.94 -4.06 4.70
CA VAL A 89 -3.24 -2.79 4.57
C VAL A 89 -1.75 -3.05 4.40
N SER A 90 -1.01 -2.08 3.84
CA SER A 90 0.44 -2.19 3.76
C SER A 90 1.09 -1.60 5.01
N MET A 91 1.92 -2.40 5.68
CA MET A 91 2.71 -1.95 6.84
C MET A 91 4.17 -2.33 6.65
N GLY A 92 5.06 -1.38 6.96
CA GLY A 92 6.48 -1.67 7.13
C GLY A 92 6.67 -2.47 8.42
N VAL A 93 6.94 -3.77 8.29
CA VAL A 93 7.12 -4.68 9.41
C VAL A 93 8.46 -5.39 9.30
N VAL A 94 8.95 -5.96 10.40
CA VAL A 94 10.16 -6.78 10.39
C VAL A 94 9.86 -8.06 9.63
N SER A 95 10.60 -8.29 8.54
CA SER A 95 10.48 -9.47 7.70
C SER A 95 10.84 -10.73 8.48
N ASP A 96 9.97 -11.74 8.40
CA ASP A 96 10.14 -13.07 8.97
C ASP A 96 10.63 -14.11 7.93
N GLY A 97 10.95 -13.67 6.70
CA GLY A 97 11.27 -14.53 5.56
C GLY A 97 10.12 -14.70 4.56
N SER A 98 8.95 -14.13 4.85
CA SER A 98 7.78 -14.16 3.97
C SER A 98 8.12 -13.70 2.56
N TYR A 99 7.51 -14.36 1.57
CA TYR A 99 7.72 -14.09 0.14
C TYR A 99 9.19 -14.13 -0.32
N GLY A 100 10.05 -14.87 0.40
CA GLY A 100 11.48 -14.99 0.08
C GLY A 100 12.31 -13.76 0.41
N MET A 101 11.77 -12.80 1.18
CA MET A 101 12.51 -11.61 1.60
C MET A 101 13.54 -11.96 2.68
N PRO A 102 14.68 -11.24 2.76
CA PRO A 102 15.62 -11.39 3.87
C PRO A 102 14.93 -11.19 5.22
N LYS A 103 15.36 -11.94 6.24
CA LYS A 103 14.89 -11.74 7.62
C LYS A 103 15.49 -10.47 8.23
N ASP A 104 14.85 -9.96 9.27
CA ASP A 104 15.37 -8.88 10.13
C ASP A 104 15.55 -7.51 9.44
N ILE A 105 14.92 -7.31 8.27
CA ILE A 105 14.79 -6.01 7.62
C ILE A 105 13.37 -5.47 7.78
N VAL A 106 13.22 -4.15 7.85
CA VAL A 106 11.90 -3.51 7.74
C VAL A 106 11.52 -3.42 6.27
N PHE A 107 10.42 -4.08 5.90
CA PHE A 107 9.94 -4.15 4.53
C PHE A 107 8.41 -4.04 4.55
N SER A 108 7.84 -3.38 3.54
CA SER A 108 6.38 -3.24 3.44
C SER A 108 5.75 -4.54 2.92
N PHE A 109 4.85 -5.11 3.72
CA PHE A 109 4.07 -6.30 3.38
C PHE A 109 2.56 -6.01 3.46
N PRO A 110 1.72 -6.76 2.72
CA PRO A 110 0.30 -6.82 3.02
C PRO A 110 0.09 -7.51 4.37
N VAL A 111 -0.66 -6.88 5.27
CA VAL A 111 -1.00 -7.46 6.58
C VAL A 111 -2.49 -7.35 6.84
N HIS A 112 -3.04 -8.37 7.50
CA HIS A 112 -4.30 -8.24 8.23
C HIS A 112 -4.00 -8.02 9.70
N ILE A 113 -4.90 -7.30 10.39
CA ILE A 113 -4.70 -6.92 11.78
C ILE A 113 -5.88 -7.40 12.60
N LYS A 114 -5.59 -8.17 13.65
CA LYS A 114 -6.60 -8.68 14.58
C LYS A 114 -6.08 -8.54 16.01
N ASN A 115 -6.91 -7.97 16.89
CA ASN A 115 -6.59 -7.79 18.32
C ASN A 115 -5.23 -7.09 18.55
N GLY A 116 -4.95 -6.02 17.79
CA GLY A 116 -3.70 -5.26 17.91
C GLY A 116 -2.45 -5.96 17.36
N LYS A 117 -2.59 -7.13 16.73
CA LYS A 117 -1.49 -7.87 16.12
C LYS A 117 -1.66 -7.89 14.61
N TYR A 118 -0.60 -7.53 13.89
CA TYR A 118 -0.54 -7.72 12.45
C TYR A 118 -0.05 -9.15 12.15
N GLU A 119 -0.50 -9.69 11.03
CA GLU A 119 -0.04 -10.95 10.46
C GLU A 119 0.14 -10.72 8.95
N ILE A 120 1.29 -11.15 8.40
CA ILE A 120 1.58 -11.03 6.98
C ILE A 120 0.61 -11.96 6.22
N VAL A 121 -0.12 -11.40 5.25
CA VAL A 121 -0.96 -12.18 4.33
C VAL A 121 -0.06 -13.17 3.59
N GLN A 122 -0.53 -14.38 3.31
CA GLN A 122 0.21 -15.42 2.58
C GLN A 122 -0.49 -15.74 1.27
#